data_AF-A0A7W5VA83-F1
#
_entry.id   AF-A0A7W5VA83-F1
#
_cell.length_a   1.000
_cell.length_b   1.000
_cell.length_c   1.000
_cell.angle_alpha   90.00
_cell.angle_beta   90.00
_cell.angle_gamma   90.00
#
_symmetry.space_group_name_H-M   'P 1'
#
loop_
_entity.id
_entity.type
_entity.pdbx_description
1 polymer ?
#
loop_
_entity_poly.entity_id
_entity_poly.type
_entity_poly.pdbx_seq_one_letter_code
_entity_poly.pdbx_strand_id
1 'polypeptide(L)'
;MRASRTIMIAVTAGLLTAAPVTVASASASADTVAPATGGELGWGPTYAPGKRAVAKGTLTSSGLNKTRIPATSTVAVKGRVTDLTKGPGCGWAVFRISYRTNDGNVPFKHRSYLDCSRGTPRAFAFTDRNVALVELKMCSEGRGSRPSDVCLYAGTWKILYSSL
;
A
#
# COMPACT_ATOMS: atom_id res chain seq x y z
N MET A 1 68.58 27.13 6.31
CA MET A 1 69.21 26.93 4.98
C MET A 1 69.19 25.44 4.65
N ARG A 2 68.75 25.11 3.42
CA ARG A 2 68.85 23.83 2.68
C ARG A 2 68.12 22.61 3.27
N ALA A 3 67.49 21.75 2.49
CA ALA A 3 67.04 21.76 1.10
C ALA A 3 66.17 20.50 0.91
N SER A 4 65.22 20.60 0.00
CA SER A 4 64.23 19.61 -0.43
C SER A 4 64.73 18.18 -0.63
N ARG A 5 63.83 17.22 -0.41
CA ARG A 5 63.74 16.00 -1.22
C ARG A 5 62.29 15.69 -1.57
N THR A 6 61.97 15.98 -2.82
CA THR A 6 60.79 15.54 -3.58
C THR A 6 60.84 14.02 -3.78
N ILE A 7 59.73 13.31 -3.52
CA ILE A 7 59.52 11.95 -4.05
C ILE A 7 58.15 11.95 -4.75
N MET A 8 58.19 11.68 -6.06
CA MET A 8 57.04 11.46 -6.94
C MET A 8 56.34 10.16 -6.55
N ILE A 9 55.01 10.17 -6.52
CA ILE A 9 54.19 8.95 -6.53
C ILE A 9 53.49 8.89 -7.89
N ALA A 10 53.81 7.84 -8.64
CA ALA A 10 53.24 7.53 -9.94
C ALA A 10 51.76 7.15 -9.81
N VAL A 11 50.90 7.81 -10.59
CA VAL A 11 49.48 7.46 -10.73
C VAL A 11 49.37 6.42 -11.84
N THR A 12 49.13 5.16 -11.48
CA THR A 12 48.75 4.11 -12.42
C THR A 12 47.27 4.26 -12.79
N ALA A 13 47.01 4.61 -14.05
CA ALA A 13 45.67 4.65 -14.63
C ALA A 13 45.14 3.23 -14.82
N GLY A 14 44.25 2.78 -13.92
CA GLY A 14 43.49 1.54 -14.09
C GLY A 14 42.33 1.77 -15.06
N LEU A 15 42.33 1.04 -16.18
CA LEU A 15 41.20 0.94 -17.10
C LEU A 15 40.02 0.26 -16.39
N LEU A 16 38.98 1.04 -16.08
CA LEU A 16 37.68 0.53 -15.63
C LEU A 16 36.85 0.16 -16.86
N THR A 17 36.74 -1.13 -17.14
CA THR A 17 35.78 -1.68 -18.09
C THR A 17 34.37 -1.59 -17.47
N ALA A 18 33.60 -0.59 -17.88
CA ALA A 18 32.21 -0.44 -17.47
C ALA A 18 31.35 -1.52 -18.13
N ALA A 19 30.95 -2.53 -17.35
CA ALA A 19 29.90 -3.47 -17.76
C ALA A 19 28.54 -2.75 -17.76
N PRO A 20 27.69 -2.92 -18.80
CA PRO A 20 26.35 -2.37 -18.79
C PRO A 20 25.52 -3.07 -17.72
N VAL A 21 25.18 -2.33 -16.66
CA VAL A 21 24.21 -2.76 -15.66
C VAL A 21 22.84 -2.72 -16.34
N THR A 22 22.29 -3.88 -16.65
CA THR A 22 20.91 -4.01 -17.14
C THR A 22 19.99 -3.61 -16.00
N VAL A 23 19.44 -2.39 -16.08
CA VAL A 23 18.39 -1.93 -15.19
C VAL A 23 17.16 -2.79 -15.47
N ALA A 24 16.88 -3.75 -14.59
CA ALA A 24 15.62 -4.47 -14.61
C ALA A 24 14.50 -3.45 -14.36
N SER A 25 13.79 -3.10 -15.42
CA SER A 25 12.56 -2.31 -15.33
C SER A 25 11.58 -3.06 -14.43
N ALA A 26 11.45 -2.61 -13.19
CA ALA A 26 10.39 -3.05 -12.29
C ALA A 26 9.07 -2.77 -13.01
N SER A 27 8.34 -3.82 -13.37
CA SER A 27 7.00 -3.70 -13.92
C SER A 27 6.13 -3.07 -12.84
N ALA A 28 5.86 -1.77 -12.96
CA ALA A 28 4.83 -1.11 -12.19
C ALA A 28 3.53 -1.87 -12.45
N SER A 29 3.10 -2.66 -11.47
CA SER A 29 1.81 -3.33 -11.51
C SER A 29 0.76 -2.24 -11.58
N ALA A 30 0.13 -2.07 -12.74
CA ALA A 30 -0.88 -1.06 -12.99
C ALA A 30 -1.84 -0.98 -11.80
N ASP A 31 -1.75 0.11 -11.04
CA ASP A 31 -2.73 0.45 -10.02
C ASP A 31 -4.06 0.65 -10.73
N THR A 32 -4.97 -0.30 -10.56
CA THR A 32 -6.33 -0.17 -11.05
C THR A 32 -7.03 0.86 -10.18
N VAL A 33 -6.87 2.13 -10.52
CA VAL A 33 -7.62 3.23 -9.91
C VAL A 33 -9.05 3.13 -10.44
N ALA A 34 -10.02 2.90 -9.54
CA ALA A 34 -11.41 2.81 -9.95
C ALA A 34 -11.87 4.13 -10.58
N PRO A 35 -12.54 4.09 -11.76
CA PRO A 35 -13.13 5.27 -12.35
C PRO A 35 -14.20 5.83 -11.41
N ALA A 36 -14.30 7.15 -11.37
CA ALA A 36 -15.16 7.90 -10.45
C ALA A 36 -16.69 7.79 -10.77
N THR A 37 -17.09 6.79 -11.55
CA THR A 37 -18.46 6.53 -12.00
C THR A 37 -18.85 5.07 -11.80
N GLY A 38 -19.64 4.80 -10.75
CA GLY A 38 -20.79 3.88 -10.74
C GLY A 38 -20.59 2.40 -11.06
N GLY A 39 -19.37 1.88 -11.15
CA GLY A 39 -19.07 0.48 -11.45
C GLY A 39 -18.50 -0.30 -10.27
N GLU A 40 -18.68 -1.61 -10.27
CA GLU A 40 -17.96 -2.54 -9.38
C GLU A 40 -16.60 -2.87 -10.00
N LEU A 41 -15.52 -2.50 -9.31
CA LEU A 41 -14.14 -2.79 -9.69
C LEU A 41 -13.58 -3.91 -8.80
N GLY A 42 -13.05 -4.97 -9.43
CA GLY A 42 -12.26 -5.98 -8.73
C GLY A 42 -10.86 -5.47 -8.35
N TRP A 43 -10.39 -5.83 -7.16
CA TRP A 43 -9.04 -5.48 -6.69
C TRP A 43 -8.34 -6.67 -6.01
N GLY A 44 -7.01 -6.58 -5.94
CA GLY A 44 -6.13 -7.64 -5.44
C GLY A 44 -5.84 -8.71 -6.50
N PRO A 45 -5.08 -9.76 -6.13
CA PRO A 45 -4.61 -10.07 -4.78
C PRO A 45 -3.55 -9.08 -4.26
N THR A 46 -3.69 -8.66 -3.01
CA THR A 46 -2.68 -7.88 -2.27
C THR A 46 -2.11 -8.77 -1.18
N TYR A 47 -0.79 -8.88 -1.10
CA TYR A 47 -0.10 -9.78 -0.16
C TYR A 47 0.57 -8.99 0.96
N ALA A 48 0.59 -9.59 2.15
CA ALA A 48 1.48 -9.15 3.22
C ALA A 48 2.95 -9.46 2.85
N PRO A 49 3.93 -8.78 3.47
CA PRO A 49 5.34 -9.16 3.36
C PRO A 49 5.55 -10.66 3.61
N GLY A 50 6.40 -11.28 2.79
CA GLY A 50 6.62 -12.74 2.82
C GLY A 50 5.43 -13.58 2.35
N LYS A 51 4.39 -12.97 1.74
CA LYS A 51 3.18 -13.64 1.23
C LYS A 51 2.45 -14.49 2.27
N ARG A 52 2.52 -14.05 3.53
CA ARG A 52 1.97 -14.77 4.69
C ARG A 52 0.49 -14.50 4.95
N ALA A 53 -0.08 -13.52 4.26
CA ALA A 53 -1.51 -13.25 4.22
C ALA A 53 -1.85 -12.61 2.87
N VAL A 54 -3.12 -12.71 2.45
CA VAL A 54 -3.61 -12.14 1.19
C VAL A 54 -5.02 -11.58 1.36
N ALA A 55 -5.32 -10.50 0.63
CA ALA A 55 -6.69 -10.02 0.46
C ALA A 55 -7.02 -9.75 -1.01
N LYS A 56 -8.29 -9.92 -1.36
CA LYS A 56 -8.86 -9.55 -2.66
C LYS A 56 -10.35 -9.24 -2.49
N GLY A 57 -10.93 -8.51 -3.43
CA GLY A 57 -12.33 -8.14 -3.33
C GLY A 57 -12.81 -7.25 -4.46
N THR A 58 -13.87 -6.51 -4.17
CA THR A 58 -14.50 -5.57 -5.08
C THR A 58 -14.76 -4.22 -4.40
N LEU A 59 -14.82 -3.17 -5.19
CA LEU A 59 -15.04 -1.80 -4.76
C LEU A 59 -16.07 -1.15 -5.67
N THR A 60 -17.04 -0.45 -5.09
CA THR A 60 -17.97 0.40 -5.84
C THR A 60 -17.85 1.84 -5.35
N SER A 61 -17.94 2.79 -6.27
CA SER A 61 -18.02 4.21 -5.95
C SER A 61 -19.28 4.84 -6.55
N SER A 62 -19.91 5.75 -5.80
CA SER A 62 -21.13 6.44 -6.23
C SER A 62 -21.22 7.84 -5.63
N GLY A 63 -22.08 8.67 -6.22
CA GLY A 63 -22.34 10.02 -5.70
C GLY A 63 -21.10 10.93 -5.72
N LEU A 64 -20.31 10.85 -6.80
CA LEU A 64 -19.14 11.72 -6.96
C LEU A 64 -19.57 13.19 -6.95
N ASN A 65 -19.12 13.92 -5.93
CA ASN A 65 -19.31 15.34 -5.81
C ASN A 65 -18.04 16.06 -6.30
N LYS A 66 -18.13 16.62 -7.51
CA LYS A 66 -17.04 17.40 -8.15
C LYS A 66 -17.04 18.89 -7.76
N THR A 67 -18.05 19.38 -7.05
CA THR A 67 -18.08 20.78 -6.59
C THR A 67 -17.24 21.00 -5.34
N ARG A 68 -16.82 19.92 -4.66
CA ARG A 68 -15.76 19.94 -3.65
C ARG A 68 -14.41 19.67 -4.31
N ILE A 69 -13.37 20.35 -3.85
CA ILE A 69 -11.99 20.09 -4.25
C ILE A 69 -11.22 19.56 -3.02
N PRO A 70 -10.61 18.35 -3.10
CA PRO A 70 -10.79 17.38 -4.17
C PRO A 70 -12.19 16.79 -4.14
N ALA A 71 -12.60 16.17 -5.26
CA ALA A 71 -13.89 15.54 -5.36
C ALA A 71 -14.04 14.45 -4.28
N THR A 72 -15.26 14.11 -3.90
CA THR A 72 -15.49 13.04 -2.92
C THR A 72 -16.63 12.15 -3.37
N SER A 73 -16.63 10.89 -2.92
CA SER A 73 -17.69 9.95 -3.23
C SER A 73 -18.11 9.14 -2.01
N THR A 74 -19.16 8.34 -2.19
CA THR A 74 -19.44 7.19 -1.34
C THR A 74 -18.72 5.98 -1.91
N VAL A 75 -17.92 5.31 -1.09
CA VAL A 75 -17.15 4.12 -1.48
C VAL A 75 -17.62 2.94 -0.64
N ALA A 76 -18.00 1.84 -1.30
CA ALA A 76 -18.23 0.57 -0.66
C ALA A 76 -17.14 -0.44 -1.06
N VAL A 77 -16.60 -1.14 -0.07
CA VAL A 77 -15.57 -2.16 -0.28
C VAL A 77 -16.08 -3.47 0.28
N LYS A 78 -15.94 -4.54 -0.50
CA LYS A 78 -16.20 -5.91 -0.08
C LYS A 78 -14.97 -6.74 -0.38
N GLY A 79 -14.66 -7.72 0.46
CA GLY A 79 -13.49 -8.55 0.21
C GLY A 79 -13.38 -9.73 1.15
N ARG A 80 -12.27 -10.44 0.98
CA ARG A 80 -11.86 -11.51 1.88
C ARG A 80 -10.40 -11.33 2.24
N VAL A 81 -10.08 -11.59 3.50
CA VAL A 81 -8.71 -11.74 3.99
C VAL A 81 -8.46 -13.22 4.27
N THR A 82 -7.28 -13.71 3.95
CA THR A 82 -6.86 -15.08 4.20
C THR A 82 -5.49 -15.09 4.85
N ASP A 83 -5.41 -15.67 6.03
CA ASP A 83 -4.14 -16.01 6.65
C ASP A 83 -3.51 -17.22 5.94
N LEU A 84 -2.21 -17.15 5.66
CA LEU A 84 -1.45 -18.22 5.01
C LEU A 84 -0.32 -18.74 5.92
N THR A 85 -0.28 -18.33 7.19
CA THR A 85 0.83 -18.65 8.08
C THR A 85 0.81 -20.10 8.55
N LYS A 86 2.00 -20.70 8.66
CA LYS A 86 2.18 -22.00 9.32
C LYS A 86 2.51 -21.77 10.80
N GLY A 87 1.55 -21.35 11.62
CA GLY A 87 1.80 -21.07 13.04
C GLY A 87 0.78 -20.11 13.66
N PRO A 88 1.10 -19.47 14.81
CA PRO A 88 0.18 -18.59 15.54
C PRO A 88 0.00 -17.20 14.89
N GLY A 89 0.32 -17.06 13.60
CA GLY A 89 0.18 -15.81 12.87
C GLY A 89 -1.25 -15.57 12.41
N CYS A 90 -1.56 -14.31 12.16
CA CYS A 90 -2.82 -13.90 11.58
C CYS A 90 -2.60 -12.89 10.46
N GLY A 91 -3.46 -12.94 9.45
CA GLY A 91 -3.56 -11.97 8.39
C GLY A 91 -4.40 -10.78 8.79
N TRP A 92 -3.86 -9.58 8.61
CA TRP A 92 -4.60 -8.32 8.76
C TRP A 92 -4.74 -7.63 7.40
N ALA A 93 -5.97 -7.31 7.04
CA ALA A 93 -6.28 -6.34 5.98
C ALA A 93 -6.60 -5.01 6.62
N VAL A 94 -5.71 -4.02 6.45
CA VAL A 94 -5.85 -2.68 7.01
C VAL A 94 -6.16 -1.70 5.90
N PHE A 95 -7.24 -0.97 6.06
CA PHE A 95 -7.68 0.08 5.17
C PHE A 95 -7.44 1.43 5.82
N ARG A 96 -6.80 2.34 5.09
CA ARG A 96 -6.73 3.77 5.44
C ARG A 96 -7.69 4.52 4.53
N ILE A 97 -8.65 5.20 5.15
CA ILE A 97 -9.75 5.88 4.45
C ILE A 97 -9.60 7.36 4.74
N SER A 98 -9.24 8.13 3.73
CA SER A 98 -9.04 9.57 3.84
C SER A 98 -10.29 10.31 3.39
N TYR A 99 -10.70 11.27 4.19
CA TYR A 99 -11.88 12.11 3.97
C TYR A 99 -11.45 13.53 3.66
N ARG A 100 -12.36 14.31 3.06
CA ARG A 100 -12.21 15.75 2.96
C ARG A 100 -13.09 16.43 4.01
N THR A 101 -12.50 17.37 4.74
CA THR A 101 -13.25 18.30 5.60
C THR A 101 -13.42 19.64 4.91
N ASN A 102 -14.36 20.45 5.39
CA ASN A 102 -14.61 21.78 4.83
C ASN A 102 -13.40 22.72 5.01
N ASP A 103 -12.56 22.48 6.02
CA ASP A 103 -11.40 23.31 6.37
C ASP A 103 -10.14 22.97 5.56
N GLY A 104 -10.27 22.16 4.50
CA GLY A 104 -9.15 21.73 3.66
C GLY A 104 -8.30 20.59 4.22
N ASN A 105 -8.48 20.23 5.50
CA ASN A 105 -7.81 19.08 6.11
C ASN A 105 -8.28 17.75 5.47
N VAL A 106 -7.35 16.79 5.44
CA VAL A 106 -7.57 15.44 4.90
C VAL A 106 -7.39 14.41 6.03
N PRO A 107 -8.30 14.35 7.01
CA PRO A 107 -8.21 13.36 8.07
C PRO A 107 -8.40 11.96 7.48
N PHE A 108 -7.88 10.96 8.18
CA PHE A 108 -8.12 9.57 7.83
C PHE A 108 -8.54 8.77 9.05
N LYS A 109 -9.17 7.62 8.79
CA LYS A 109 -9.40 6.59 9.80
C LYS A 109 -8.94 5.23 9.29
N HIS A 110 -8.67 4.33 10.22
CA HIS A 110 -8.38 2.94 9.89
C HIS A 110 -9.62 2.06 10.01
N ARG A 111 -9.75 1.09 9.11
CA ARG A 111 -10.57 -0.11 9.31
C ARG A 111 -9.67 -1.32 9.15
N SER A 112 -9.77 -2.29 10.05
CA SER A 112 -8.92 -3.47 10.02
C SER A 112 -9.75 -4.74 10.15
N TYR A 113 -9.41 -5.74 9.35
CA TYR A 113 -10.05 -7.05 9.38
C TYR A 113 -9.01 -8.12 9.61
N LEU A 114 -9.30 -9.00 10.57
CA LEU A 114 -8.41 -10.05 11.04
C LEU A 114 -8.90 -11.41 10.57
N ASP A 115 -7.99 -12.21 10.04
CA ASP A 115 -8.16 -13.66 9.91
C ASP A 115 -6.98 -14.39 10.55
N CYS A 116 -7.27 -15.39 11.36
CA CYS A 116 -6.28 -16.28 11.97
C CYS A 116 -6.50 -17.75 11.56
N SER A 117 -7.48 -17.99 10.68
CA SER A 117 -7.88 -19.33 10.26
C SER A 117 -7.13 -19.66 9.00
N ARG A 118 -5.97 -20.29 9.14
CA ARG A 118 -5.09 -20.59 8.01
C ARG A 118 -5.84 -21.20 6.83
N GLY A 119 -5.74 -20.55 5.68
CA GLY A 119 -6.31 -21.00 4.41
C GLY A 119 -7.82 -20.87 4.29
N THR A 120 -8.53 -20.40 5.32
CA THR A 120 -9.98 -20.22 5.29
C THR A 120 -10.30 -18.73 5.18
N PRO A 121 -10.74 -18.23 4.02
CA PRO A 121 -10.96 -16.80 3.83
C PRO A 121 -12.07 -16.26 4.74
N ARG A 122 -11.79 -15.15 5.44
CA ARG A 122 -12.79 -14.40 6.20
C ARG A 122 -13.29 -13.21 5.39
N ALA A 123 -14.60 -13.14 5.21
CA ALA A 123 -15.25 -12.03 4.50
C ALA A 123 -15.29 -10.75 5.33
N PHE A 124 -15.26 -9.61 4.65
CA PHE A 124 -15.50 -8.30 5.22
C PHE A 124 -16.21 -7.38 4.24
N ALA A 125 -16.86 -6.35 4.77
CA ALA A 125 -17.41 -5.26 4.00
C ALA A 125 -17.44 -3.97 4.83
N PHE A 126 -17.34 -2.83 4.15
CA PHE A 126 -17.66 -1.52 4.72
C PHE A 126 -18.13 -0.55 3.64
N THR A 127 -18.75 0.54 4.09
CA THR A 127 -19.11 1.68 3.26
C THR A 127 -18.79 2.97 4.01
N ASP A 128 -18.22 3.92 3.29
CA ASP A 128 -17.85 5.22 3.83
C ASP A 128 -18.24 6.32 2.84
N ARG A 129 -18.63 7.49 3.37
CA ARG A 129 -19.05 8.67 2.60
C ARG A 129 -17.99 9.76 2.67
N ASN A 130 -18.03 10.70 1.74
CA ASN A 130 -17.08 11.81 1.64
C ASN A 130 -15.62 11.33 1.52
N VAL A 131 -15.43 10.19 0.87
CA VAL A 131 -14.13 9.55 0.71
C VAL A 131 -13.39 10.18 -0.45
N ALA A 132 -12.14 10.53 -0.22
CA ALA A 132 -11.22 11.02 -1.24
C ALA A 132 -10.22 9.93 -1.69
N LEU A 133 -9.80 9.08 -0.75
CA LEU A 133 -8.80 8.05 -1.00
C LEU A 133 -9.08 6.82 -0.12
N VAL A 134 -8.99 5.63 -0.72
CA VAL A 134 -8.96 4.36 0.01
C VAL A 134 -7.67 3.65 -0.33
N GLU A 135 -6.92 3.31 0.71
CA GLU A 135 -5.68 2.57 0.64
C GLU A 135 -5.80 1.27 1.43
N LEU A 136 -5.11 0.23 0.97
CA LEU A 136 -5.03 -1.08 1.59
C LEU A 136 -3.58 -1.45 1.88
N LYS A 137 -3.34 -1.99 3.07
CA LYS A 137 -2.10 -2.67 3.42
C LYS A 137 -2.40 -4.01 4.07
N MET A 138 -1.60 -5.00 3.70
CA MET A 138 -1.67 -6.34 4.26
C MET A 138 -0.52 -6.56 5.23
N CYS A 139 -0.82 -7.13 6.39
CA CYS A 139 0.16 -7.52 7.39
C CYS A 139 -0.04 -8.97 7.82
N SER A 140 1.03 -9.57 8.32
CA SER A 140 1.02 -10.90 8.94
C SER A 140 1.69 -10.78 10.30
N GLU A 141 0.92 -10.74 11.36
CA GLU A 141 1.41 -10.54 12.73
C GLU A 141 0.55 -11.32 13.74
N GLY A 142 0.86 -11.20 15.04
CA GLY A 142 0.15 -11.92 16.08
C GLY A 142 -1.33 -11.53 16.19
N ARG A 143 -2.11 -12.38 16.86
CA ARG A 143 -3.50 -12.08 17.22
C ARG A 143 -3.55 -10.91 18.19
N GLY A 144 -4.48 -9.98 17.96
CA GLY A 144 -4.73 -8.84 18.83
C GLY A 144 -6.08 -8.19 18.56
N SER A 145 -6.47 -7.23 19.40
CA SER A 145 -7.69 -6.43 19.21
C SER A 145 -7.56 -5.39 18.09
N ARG A 146 -6.32 -5.05 17.72
CA ARG A 146 -5.97 -4.12 16.64
C ARG A 146 -4.61 -4.52 16.03
N PRO A 147 -4.31 -4.07 14.80
CA PRO A 147 -2.97 -4.21 14.24
C PRO A 147 -1.92 -3.42 15.05
N SER A 148 -0.65 -3.80 14.89
CA SER A 148 0.49 -3.08 15.44
C SER A 148 0.65 -1.71 14.80
N ASP A 149 1.35 -0.78 15.46
CA ASP A 149 1.62 0.54 14.88
C ASP A 149 2.51 0.46 13.63
N VAL A 150 3.39 -0.55 13.55
CA VAL A 150 4.14 -0.86 12.33
C VAL A 150 3.16 -1.20 11.19
N CYS A 151 2.18 -2.06 11.46
CA CYS A 151 1.13 -2.36 10.50
C CYS A 151 0.18 -1.19 10.23
N LEU A 152 0.02 -0.22 11.14
CA LEU A 152 -0.86 0.93 10.90
C LEU A 152 -0.18 2.12 10.20
N TYR A 153 1.15 2.26 10.29
CA TYR A 153 1.79 3.51 9.85
C TYR A 153 3.03 3.33 8.98
N ALA A 154 3.76 2.21 9.10
CA ALA A 154 4.99 1.99 8.33
C ALA A 154 4.75 1.32 6.97
N GLY A 155 5.73 1.42 6.07
CA GLY A 155 5.72 0.72 4.78
C GLY A 155 4.74 1.28 3.76
N THR A 156 4.55 0.52 2.68
CA THR A 156 3.80 0.97 1.49
C THR A 156 2.34 0.53 1.54
N TRP A 157 1.46 1.38 1.03
CA TRP A 157 0.04 1.15 0.88
C TRP A 157 -0.33 1.01 -0.60
N LYS A 158 -1.29 0.13 -0.91
CA LYS A 158 -1.87 0.00 -2.24
C LYS A 158 -3.08 0.92 -2.34
N ILE A 159 -3.15 1.76 -3.37
CA ILE A 159 -4.31 2.62 -3.62
C ILE A 159 -5.40 1.76 -4.25
N LEU A 160 -6.59 1.72 -3.64
CA LEU A 160 -7.77 1.05 -4.20
C LEU A 160 -8.74 2.03 -4.86
N TYR A 161 -8.77 3.27 -4.37
CA TYR A 161 -9.66 4.31 -4.88
C TYR A 161 -9.04 5.68 -4.67
N SER A 162 -9.11 6.54 -5.68
CA SER A 162 -8.78 7.97 -5.59
C SER A 162 -9.84 8.76 -6.35
N SER A 163 -10.27 9.87 -5.76
CA SER A 163 -11.13 10.87 -6.43
C SER A 163 -10.36 12.10 -6.93
N LEU A 164 -9.05 12.13 -6.69
CA LEU A 164 -8.09 13.15 -7.16
C LEU A 164 -7.82 12.98 -8.67
#